data_AF-A0A4Y8C6E9-F1
#
_entry.id   AF-A0A4Y8C6E9-F1
#
_cell.length_a   1.000
_cell.length_b   1.000
_cell.length_c   1.000
_cell.angle_alpha   90.00
_cell.angle_beta   90.00
_cell.angle_gamma   90.00
#
_symmetry.space_group_name_H-M   'P 1'
#
loop_
_entity.id
_entity.type
_entity.pdbx_description
1 polymer ?
#
loop_
_entity_poly.entity_id
_entity_poly.type
_entity_poly.pdbx_seq_one_letter_code
_entity_poly.pdbx_strand_id
1 'polypeptide(L)'
;AGFGASFGSVMLFSLFWSRMTRVGAILGMITGAATVVLWKNFANSGLYEIVPGFLAASVVIIIASLFTNVRSGTKAAYEKMLKEL
;
A
#
# COMPACT_ATOMS: atom_id res chain seq x y z
N ALA A 1 -0.46 -16.39 4.18
CA ALA A 1 -1.52 -15.39 4.39
C ALA A 1 -0.97 -13.98 4.12
N GLY A 2 -0.76 -13.62 2.84
CA GLY A 2 -0.06 -12.37 2.46
C GLY A 2 -0.86 -11.38 1.60
N PHE A 3 -1.94 -11.85 0.98
CA PHE A 3 -2.79 -11.01 0.13
C PHE A 3 -3.39 -9.84 0.91
N GLY A 4 -3.91 -10.09 2.13
CA GLY A 4 -4.49 -9.05 2.98
C GLY A 4 -3.50 -7.97 3.42
N ALA A 5 -2.22 -8.29 3.57
CA ALA A 5 -1.19 -7.32 3.95
C ALA A 5 -0.88 -6.33 2.82
N SER A 6 -0.92 -6.82 1.57
CA SER A 6 -0.62 -6.04 0.37
C SER A 6 -1.84 -5.27 -0.13
N PHE A 7 -3.01 -5.91 -0.15
CA PHE A 7 -4.27 -5.24 -0.52
C PHE A 7 -4.78 -4.31 0.57
N GLY A 8 -4.65 -4.69 1.85
CA GLY A 8 -5.16 -3.90 2.98
C GLY A 8 -4.42 -2.57 3.14
N SER A 9 -3.11 -2.57 2.95
CA SER A 9 -2.31 -1.33 2.94
C SER A 9 -2.74 -0.44 1.78
N VAL A 10 -2.86 -0.98 0.57
CA VAL A 10 -3.35 -0.21 -0.58
C VAL A 10 -4.75 0.37 -0.37
N MET A 11 -5.70 -0.40 0.16
CA MET A 11 -7.05 0.13 0.44
C MET A 11 -7.03 1.24 1.49
N LEU A 12 -6.27 1.08 2.58
CA LEU A 12 -6.13 2.11 3.61
C LEU A 12 -5.55 3.40 3.04
N PHE A 13 -4.44 3.32 2.31
CA PHE A 13 -3.85 4.50 1.69
C PHE A 13 -4.76 5.10 0.62
N SER A 14 -5.56 4.31 -0.09
CA SER A 14 -6.48 4.84 -1.11
C SER A 14 -7.61 5.66 -0.50
N LEU A 15 -8.01 5.38 0.74
CA LEU A 15 -9.08 6.09 1.45
C LEU A 15 -8.57 7.30 2.21
N PHE A 16 -7.40 7.18 2.86
CA PHE A 16 -6.90 8.21 3.77
C PHE A 16 -5.79 9.09 3.16
N TRP A 17 -5.25 8.76 1.98
CA TRP A 17 -4.10 9.46 1.41
C TRP A 17 -4.39 10.07 0.04
N SER A 18 -4.73 11.37 0.03
CA SER A 18 -5.03 12.15 -1.19
C SER A 18 -3.90 12.16 -2.24
N ARG A 19 -2.66 11.87 -1.84
CA ARG A 19 -1.50 11.82 -2.74
C ARG A 19 -1.23 10.46 -3.37
N MET A 20 -2.07 9.45 -3.17
CA MET A 20 -1.75 8.10 -3.64
C MET A 20 -1.62 8.03 -5.18
N THR A 21 -0.52 7.42 -5.64
CA THR A 21 -0.26 7.23 -7.08
C THR A 21 -0.50 5.78 -7.48
N ARG A 22 -0.93 5.55 -8.74
CA ARG A 22 -1.11 4.19 -9.28
C ARG A 22 0.20 3.40 -9.23
N VAL A 23 1.32 4.07 -9.52
CA VAL A 23 2.65 3.47 -9.46
C VAL A 23 3.00 3.07 -8.03
N GLY A 24 2.74 3.95 -7.04
CA GLY A 24 2.95 3.64 -5.64
C GLY A 24 2.09 2.48 -5.13
N ALA A 25 0.83 2.39 -5.59
CA ALA A 25 -0.05 1.27 -5.27
C ALA A 25 0.48 -0.06 -5.82
N ILE A 26 0.89 -0.09 -7.09
CA ILE A 26 1.40 -1.30 -7.74
C ILE A 26 2.72 -1.75 -7.10
N LEU A 27 3.66 -0.82 -6.88
CA LEU A 27 4.93 -1.11 -6.22
C LEU A 27 4.71 -1.59 -4.79
N GLY A 28 3.80 -0.94 -4.05
CA GLY A 28 3.39 -1.35 -2.71
C GLY A 28 2.85 -2.78 -2.64
N MET A 29 1.98 -3.16 -3.58
CA MET A 29 1.45 -4.51 -3.65
C MET A 29 2.52 -5.55 -3.93
N ILE A 30 3.41 -5.27 -4.89
CA ILE A 30 4.50 -6.18 -5.26
C ILE A 30 5.45 -6.36 -4.07
N THR A 31 5.87 -5.27 -3.43
CA THR A 31 6.80 -5.34 -2.31
C THR A 31 6.15 -5.96 -1.07
N GLY A 32 4.87 -5.71 -0.81
CA GLY A 32 4.11 -6.38 0.25
C GLY A 32 4.05 -7.89 0.03
N ALA A 33 3.73 -8.32 -1.20
CA ALA A 33 3.64 -9.73 -1.54
C ALA A 33 5.01 -10.42 -1.44
N ALA A 34 6.05 -9.78 -1.97
CA ALA A 34 7.43 -10.26 -1.89
C ALA A 34 7.91 -10.36 -0.43
N THR A 35 7.61 -9.37 0.39
CA THR A 35 7.98 -9.35 1.82
C THR A 35 7.31 -10.50 2.56
N VAL A 36 6.03 -10.79 2.32
CA VAL A 36 5.35 -11.93 2.95
C VAL A 36 5.95 -13.26 2.53
N VAL A 37 6.27 -13.43 1.23
CA VAL A 37 6.89 -14.66 0.72
C VAL A 37 8.28 -14.86 1.30
N LEU A 38 9.09 -13.81 1.39
CA LEU A 38 10.42 -13.85 2.01
C LEU A 38 10.33 -14.15 3.52
N TRP A 39 9.37 -13.53 4.21
CA TRP A 39 9.17 -13.75 5.65
C TRP A 39 8.74 -15.18 5.96
N LYS A 40 7.86 -15.76 5.14
CA LYS A 40 7.43 -17.16 5.27
C LYS A 40 8.58 -18.15 5.10
N ASN A 41 9.59 -17.82 4.28
CA ASN A 41 10.74 -18.69 4.04
C ASN A 41 11.84 -18.55 5.10
N PHE A 42 12.05 -17.36 5.67
CA PHE A 42 13.15 -17.09 6.59
C PHE A 42 12.77 -17.10 8.07
N ALA A 43 11.53 -16.74 8.42
CA ALA A 43 11.06 -16.65 9.79
C ALA A 43 10.00 -17.73 10.03
N ASN A 44 10.45 -18.96 10.33
CA ASN A 44 9.60 -20.10 10.68
C ASN A 44 9.04 -20.01 12.12
N SER A 45 8.85 -18.79 12.61
CA SER A 45 8.24 -18.47 13.90
C SER A 45 6.79 -18.11 13.62
N GLY A 46 5.82 -18.71 14.32
CA GLY A 46 4.36 -18.54 14.13
C GLY A 46 3.78 -17.11 14.33
N LEU A 47 4.57 -16.07 14.07
CA LEU A 47 4.19 -14.68 13.94
C LEU A 47 3.38 -14.46 12.64
N TYR A 48 2.36 -13.62 12.75
CA TYR A 48 1.48 -13.29 11.63
C TYR A 48 2.26 -12.57 10.52
N GLU A 49 2.41 -13.27 9.39
CA GLU A 49 3.05 -12.78 8.16
C GLU A 49 2.48 -11.43 7.67
N ILE A 50 1.27 -11.08 8.10
CA ILE A 50 0.55 -9.87 7.72
C ILE A 50 1.23 -8.61 8.26
N VAL A 51 1.76 -8.63 9.48
CA VAL A 51 2.32 -7.43 10.13
C VAL A 51 3.57 -6.89 9.39
N PRO A 52 4.61 -7.70 9.15
CA PRO A 52 5.79 -7.22 8.42
C PRO A 52 5.48 -6.92 6.95
N GLY A 53 4.60 -7.70 6.31
CA GLY A 53 4.15 -7.45 4.94
C GLY A 53 3.42 -6.12 4.79
N PHE A 54 2.55 -5.79 5.75
CA PHE A 54 1.78 -4.55 5.77
C PHE A 54 2.68 -3.33 6.01
N LEU A 55 3.62 -3.43 6.95
CA LEU A 55 4.58 -2.35 7.21
C LEU A 55 5.45 -2.06 5.98
N ALA A 56 6.02 -3.11 5.38
CA ALA A 56 6.86 -2.95 4.20
C ALA A 56 6.08 -2.37 3.01
N ALA A 57 4.88 -2.87 2.75
CA ALA A 57 4.00 -2.33 1.71
C ALA A 57 3.68 -0.85 1.98
N SER A 58 3.33 -0.49 3.21
CA SER A 58 2.99 0.89 3.59
C SER A 58 4.15 1.86 3.36
N VAL A 59 5.36 1.49 3.78
CA VAL A 59 6.57 2.31 3.58
C VAL A 59 6.85 2.51 2.10
N VAL A 60 6.75 1.45 1.30
CA VAL A 60 6.98 1.51 -0.15
C VAL A 60 5.92 2.36 -0.85
N ILE A 61 4.65 2.23 -0.46
CA ILE A 61 3.56 3.08 -0.98
C ILE A 61 3.89 4.54 -0.69
N ILE A 62 4.27 4.88 0.54
CA ILE A 62 4.61 6.27 0.90
C ILE A 62 5.79 6.78 0.07
N ILE A 63 6.90 6.05 0.03
CA ILE A 63 8.11 6.45 -0.71
C ILE A 63 7.79 6.60 -2.20
N ALA A 64 7.21 5.58 -2.83
CA ALA A 64 6.89 5.62 -4.24
C ALA A 64 5.85 6.70 -4.58
N SER A 65 4.90 6.96 -3.67
CA SER A 65 3.91 8.02 -3.81
C SER A 65 4.50 9.43 -3.64
N LEU A 66 5.61 9.58 -2.91
CA LEU A 66 6.36 10.84 -2.79
C LEU A 66 7.27 11.07 -4.01
N PHE A 67 7.93 10.02 -4.50
CA PHE A 67 8.80 10.09 -5.67
C PHE A 67 8.03 10.20 -6.99
N THR A 68 6.77 9.75 -7.02
CA THR A 68 5.93 9.82 -8.23
C THR A 68 5.01 11.03 -8.17
N ASN A 69 4.96 11.81 -9.26
CA ASN A 69 4.02 12.92 -9.37
C ASN A 69 2.57 12.44 -9.36
N VAL A 70 1.78 13.00 -8.44
CA VAL A 70 0.34 12.73 -8.35
C VAL A 70 -0.35 13.35 -9.55
N ARG A 71 -1.04 12.50 -10.33
CA ARG A 71 -1.83 12.97 -11.47
C ARG A 71 -2.93 13.90 -10.94
N SER A 72 -3.06 15.09 -11.54
CA SER A 72 -3.99 16.15 -11.13
C SER A 72 -5.44 15.66 -10.96
N GLY A 73 -5.86 14.68 -11.76
CA GLY A 73 -7.20 14.07 -11.66
C GLY A 73 -7.48 13.28 -10.38
N THR A 74 -6.47 12.76 -9.68
CA THR A 74 -6.68 12.00 -8.43
C THR A 74 -7.10 12.91 -7.28
N LYS A 75 -6.52 14.11 -7.20
CA LYS A 75 -6.90 15.12 -6.20
C LYS A 75 -8.33 15.60 -6.43
N ALA A 76 -8.69 15.86 -7.69
CA ALA A 76 -10.04 16.29 -8.05
C ALA A 76 -11.10 15.22 -7.72
N ALA A 77 -10.80 13.93 -7.95
CA ALA A 77 -11.69 12.84 -7.58
C ALA A 77 -11.87 12.71 -6.06
N TYR A 78 -10.77 12.86 -5.30
CA TYR A 78 -10.80 12.83 -3.84
C TYR A 78 -11.60 14.00 -3.25
N GLU A 79 -11.39 15.22 -3.75
CA GLU A 79 -12.17 16.40 -3.33
C GLU A 79 -13.66 16.27 -3.68
N LYS A 80 -13.99 15.66 -4.82
CA LYS A 80 -15.38 15.38 -5.17
C LYS A 80 -16.03 14.40 -4.20
N MET A 81 -15.32 13.34 -3.82
CA MET A 81 -15.80 12.36 -2.82
C MET A 81 -16.05 13.02 -1.47
N LEU A 82 -15.15 13.90 -1.01
CA LEU A 82 -15.34 14.63 0.25
C LEU A 82 -16.48 15.65 0.21
N LYS A 83 -16.83 16.18 -0.97
CA LYS A 83 -17.97 17.10 -1.14
C LYS A 83 -19.33 16.39 -1.17
N GLU A 84 -19.36 15.11 -1.53
CA GLU A 84 -20.60 14.31 -1.60
C GLU A 84 -20.87 13.50 -0.32
N LEU A 85 -19.93 13.52 0.64
CA LEU A 85 -20.07 12.98 2.00
C LEU A 85 -20.70 14.02 2.94
#